data_AF-A0A7W1PPM5-F1
#
_entry.id   AF-A0A7W1PPM5-F1
#
_cell.length_a   1.000
_cell.length_b   1.000
_cell.length_c   1.000
_cell.angle_alpha   90.00
_cell.angle_beta   90.00
_cell.angle_gamma   90.00
#
_symmetry.space_group_name_H-M   'P 1'
#
loop_
_entity.id
_entity.type
_entity.pdbx_description
1 polymer ?
#
loop_
_entity_poly.entity_id
_entity_poly.type
_entity_poly.pdbx_seq_one_letter_code
_entity_poly.pdbx_strand_id
1 'polypeptide(L)'
;MTHLSMEALVGLRGAGLEPGDAAAREHLEGCALCREELERLHQRVARLKALPALRPSRDRWIGVRDRVRTERRRHRARFTGLAGLAAAASVALAVGVSSLVQSGALGQPDAGLGRSEIEQAMVHSRALESALDRLDPESRVLDGRTAGITQELEDRIARVDRELEMAELMERQARDAELLKLWRERVGLLDALVDVHVTRASHVGL
;
A
#
# COMPACT_ATOMS: atom_id res chain seq x y z
N MET A 1 -2.84 -36.67 -30.38
CA MET A 1 -4.14 -36.03 -30.07
C MET A 1 -3.93 -35.14 -28.87
N THR A 2 -4.27 -33.86 -28.96
CA THR A 2 -4.04 -32.87 -27.90
C THR A 2 -5.22 -32.89 -26.94
N HIS A 3 -4.97 -33.03 -25.64
CA HIS A 3 -6.00 -33.02 -24.59
C HIS A 3 -6.21 -31.60 -24.05
N LEU A 4 -7.34 -31.37 -23.36
CA LEU A 4 -7.62 -30.10 -22.69
C LEU A 4 -6.63 -29.86 -21.55
N SER A 5 -6.23 -28.60 -21.36
CA SER A 5 -5.44 -28.19 -20.21
C SER A 5 -6.29 -28.20 -18.93
N MET A 6 -5.62 -28.25 -17.77
CA MET A 6 -6.30 -28.16 -16.47
C MET A 6 -7.08 -26.84 -16.32
N GLU A 7 -6.55 -25.74 -16.86
CA GLU A 7 -7.21 -24.44 -16.86
C GLU A 7 -8.52 -24.47 -17.66
N ALA A 8 -8.51 -25.06 -18.86
CA ALA A 8 -9.70 -25.22 -19.68
C ALA A 8 -10.77 -26.08 -18.96
N LEU A 9 -10.36 -27.18 -18.31
CA LEU A 9 -11.27 -28.01 -17.52
C LEU A 9 -11.87 -27.26 -16.31
N VAL A 10 -11.12 -26.35 -15.69
CA VAL A 10 -11.63 -25.50 -14.59
C VAL A 10 -12.62 -24.45 -15.12
N GLY A 11 -12.34 -23.85 -16.29
CA GLY A 11 -13.20 -22.87 -16.94
C GLY A 11 -14.60 -23.44 -17.25
N LEU A 12 -14.66 -24.68 -17.75
CA LEU A 12 -15.91 -25.37 -18.07
C LEU A 12 -16.86 -25.60 -16.89
N ARG A 13 -16.39 -25.45 -15.64
CA ARG A 13 -17.19 -25.65 -14.42
C ARG A 13 -18.06 -24.44 -14.06
N GLY A 14 -17.81 -23.27 -14.65
CA GLY A 14 -18.58 -22.05 -14.42
C GLY A 14 -20.01 -22.15 -14.96
N ALA A 15 -20.96 -21.48 -14.31
CA ALA A 15 -22.32 -21.31 -14.83
C ALA A 15 -22.32 -20.26 -15.94
N GLY A 16 -21.74 -20.57 -17.08
CA GLY A 16 -21.63 -19.66 -18.22
C GLY A 16 -21.27 -20.42 -19.48
N LEU A 17 -22.10 -20.27 -20.51
CA LEU A 17 -21.72 -20.62 -21.89
C LEU A 17 -20.90 -19.43 -22.41
N GLU A 18 -19.66 -19.28 -21.91
CA GLU A 18 -18.75 -18.32 -22.52
C GLU A 18 -18.50 -18.78 -23.97
N PRO A 19 -18.57 -17.87 -24.97
CA PRO A 19 -18.43 -18.24 -26.38
C PRO A 19 -17.15 -19.02 -26.70
N GLY A 20 -16.10 -18.89 -25.88
CA GLY A 20 -14.83 -19.60 -26.02
C GLY A 20 -14.85 -21.08 -25.62
N ASP A 21 -15.89 -21.57 -24.96
CA ASP A 21 -15.92 -22.92 -24.38
C ASP A 21 -16.48 -24.01 -25.32
N ALA A 22 -17.09 -23.64 -26.45
CA ALA A 22 -17.82 -24.57 -27.31
C ALA A 22 -16.93 -25.71 -27.83
N ALA A 23 -15.75 -25.38 -28.37
CA ALA A 23 -14.79 -26.38 -28.86
C ALA A 23 -14.24 -27.28 -27.74
N ALA A 24 -14.08 -26.74 -26.53
CA ALA A 24 -13.66 -27.52 -25.37
C ALA A 24 -14.74 -28.51 -24.93
N ARG A 25 -16.02 -28.12 -24.98
CA ARG A 25 -17.16 -29.03 -24.69
C ARG A 25 -17.28 -30.14 -25.74
N GLU A 26 -17.17 -29.80 -27.02
CA GLU A 26 -17.18 -30.78 -28.11
C GLU A 26 -16.04 -31.81 -27.94
N HIS A 27 -14.83 -31.35 -27.60
CA HIS A 27 -13.73 -32.25 -27.30
C HIS A 27 -14.03 -33.15 -26.09
N LEU A 28 -14.64 -32.61 -25.03
CA LEU A 28 -15.00 -33.37 -23.83
C LEU A 28 -16.02 -34.47 -24.13
N GLU A 29 -16.97 -34.22 -25.04
CA GLU A 29 -17.91 -35.23 -25.53
C GLU A 29 -17.21 -36.35 -26.31
N GLY A 30 -16.15 -36.02 -27.07
CA GLY A 30 -15.37 -36.98 -27.85
C GLY A 30 -14.26 -37.74 -27.08
N CYS A 31 -13.73 -37.18 -25.98
CA CYS A 31 -12.51 -37.69 -25.34
C CYS A 31 -12.76 -38.29 -23.94
N ALA A 32 -12.57 -39.61 -23.81
CA ALA A 32 -12.72 -40.31 -22.53
C ALA A 32 -11.73 -39.85 -21.45
N LEU A 33 -10.48 -39.56 -21.82
CA LEU A 33 -9.44 -39.13 -20.89
C LEU A 33 -9.76 -37.76 -20.27
N CYS A 34 -10.27 -36.81 -21.05
CA CYS A 34 -10.66 -35.50 -20.55
C CYS A 34 -11.90 -35.57 -19.63
N ARG A 35 -12.85 -36.48 -19.91
CA ARG A 35 -13.99 -36.72 -19.01
C ARG A 35 -13.55 -37.29 -17.67
N GLU A 36 -12.62 -38.23 -17.69
CA GLU A 36 -12.08 -38.81 -16.46
C GLU A 36 -11.38 -37.75 -15.61
N GLU A 37 -10.58 -36.87 -16.22
CA GLU A 37 -9.93 -35.79 -15.46
C GLU A 37 -10.91 -34.75 -14.93
N LEU A 38 -11.97 -34.43 -15.68
CA LEU A 38 -13.04 -33.57 -15.17
C LEU A 38 -13.74 -34.18 -13.95
N GLU A 39 -14.00 -35.49 -13.98
CA GLU A 39 -14.58 -36.22 -12.87
C GLU A 39 -13.65 -36.23 -11.65
N ARG A 40 -12.34 -36.46 -11.84
CA ARG A 40 -11.36 -36.36 -10.75
C ARG A 40 -11.31 -34.95 -10.15
N LEU A 41 -11.44 -33.91 -10.98
CA LEU A 41 -11.54 -32.52 -10.51
C LEU A 41 -12.80 -32.32 -9.66
N HIS A 42 -13.97 -32.79 -10.12
CA HIS A 42 -15.22 -32.72 -9.36
C HIS A 42 -15.13 -33.42 -8.01
N GLN A 43 -14.51 -34.60 -7.95
CA GLN A 43 -14.30 -35.33 -6.71
C GLN A 43 -13.39 -34.57 -5.73
N ARG A 44 -12.30 -33.96 -6.20
CA ARG A 44 -11.43 -33.13 -5.35
C ARG A 44 -12.19 -31.93 -4.77
N VAL A 45 -12.98 -31.24 -5.60
CA VAL A 45 -13.82 -30.12 -5.15
C VAL A 45 -14.84 -30.59 -4.12
N ALA A 46 -15.50 -31.72 -4.35
CA ALA A 46 -16.45 -32.30 -3.41
C ALA A 46 -15.78 -32.60 -2.05
N ARG A 47 -14.57 -33.17 -2.06
CA ARG A 47 -13.79 -33.39 -0.82
C ARG A 47 -13.44 -32.10 -0.10
N LEU A 48 -13.05 -31.04 -0.82
CA LEU A 48 -12.79 -29.73 -0.22
C LEU A 48 -14.06 -29.10 0.37
N LYS A 49 -15.20 -29.21 -0.32
CA LYS A 49 -16.49 -28.74 0.19
C LYS A 49 -17.01 -29.54 1.38
N ALA A 50 -16.65 -30.82 1.45
CA ALA A 50 -16.99 -31.71 2.55
C ALA A 50 -16.07 -31.54 3.78
N LEU A 51 -15.04 -30.68 3.71
CA LEU A 51 -14.23 -30.39 4.88
C LEU A 51 -15.10 -29.83 6.00
N PRO A 52 -14.85 -30.23 7.26
CA PRO A 52 -15.60 -29.73 8.39
C PRO A 52 -15.45 -28.21 8.46
N ALA A 53 -16.56 -27.51 8.72
CA ALA A 53 -16.52 -26.08 8.97
C ALA A 53 -15.72 -25.81 10.24
N LEU A 54 -14.47 -25.35 10.07
CA LEU A 54 -13.62 -24.91 11.17
C LEU A 54 -14.21 -23.62 11.75
N ARG A 55 -14.95 -23.73 12.86
CA ARG A 55 -15.34 -22.55 13.62
C ARG A 55 -14.20 -22.14 14.55
N PRO A 56 -13.70 -20.90 14.47
CA PRO A 56 -12.79 -20.40 15.48
C PRO A 56 -13.48 -20.41 16.86
N SER A 57 -12.72 -20.60 17.94
CA SER A 57 -13.30 -20.48 19.28
C SER A 57 -13.83 -19.06 19.49
N ARG A 58 -14.93 -18.93 20.25
CA ARG A 58 -15.66 -17.66 20.44
C ARG A 58 -14.74 -16.51 20.92
N ASP A 59 -13.68 -16.84 21.64
CA ASP A 59 -12.78 -15.86 22.27
C ASP A 59 -11.66 -15.38 21.33
N ARG A 60 -11.46 -16.01 20.15
CA ARG A 60 -10.44 -15.56 19.19
C ARG A 60 -10.72 -14.17 18.67
N TRP A 61 -12.00 -13.81 18.51
CA TRP A 61 -12.39 -12.48 18.10
C TRP A 61 -12.00 -11.41 19.13
N ILE A 62 -12.13 -11.72 20.42
CA ILE A 62 -11.73 -10.81 21.49
C ILE A 62 -10.21 -10.56 21.43
N GLY A 63 -9.42 -11.62 21.33
CA GLY A 63 -7.96 -11.50 21.21
C GLY A 63 -7.52 -10.70 19.97
N VAL A 64 -8.16 -10.92 18.82
CA VAL A 64 -7.89 -10.15 17.59
C VAL A 64 -8.29 -8.68 17.76
N ARG A 65 -9.49 -8.42 18.28
CA ARG A 65 -9.98 -7.07 18.52
C ARG A 65 -9.07 -6.30 19.47
N ASP A 66 -8.62 -6.95 20.54
CA ASP A 66 -7.77 -6.32 21.54
C ASP A 66 -6.37 -6.05 20.96
N ARG A 67 -5.81 -6.98 20.18
CA ARG A 67 -4.57 -6.73 19.42
C ARG A 67 -4.70 -5.52 18.49
N VAL A 68 -5.74 -5.48 17.65
CA VAL A 68 -5.99 -4.35 16.73
C VAL A 68 -6.19 -3.04 17.50
N ARG A 69 -6.89 -3.05 18.64
CA ARG A 69 -7.06 -1.87 19.49
C ARG A 69 -5.75 -1.40 20.11
N THR A 70 -4.90 -2.32 20.58
CA THR A 70 -3.60 -1.97 21.15
C THR A 70 -2.66 -1.37 20.11
N GLU A 71 -2.63 -1.91 18.89
CA GLU A 71 -1.87 -1.36 17.78
C GLU A 71 -2.34 0.05 17.40
N ARG A 72 -3.66 0.24 17.27
CA ARG A 72 -4.24 1.57 17.00
C ARG A 72 -3.94 2.59 18.10
N ARG A 73 -3.98 2.17 19.39
CA ARG A 73 -3.62 3.02 20.52
C ARG A 73 -2.14 3.41 20.50
N ARG A 74 -1.24 2.45 20.23
CA ARG A 74 0.20 2.72 20.10
C ARG A 74 0.50 3.67 18.96
N HIS A 75 -0.17 3.49 17.81
CA HIS A 75 -0.03 4.38 16.66
C HIS A 75 -0.49 5.80 17.00
N ARG A 76 -1.66 5.96 17.62
CA ARG A 76 -2.15 7.27 18.10
C ARG A 76 -1.22 7.89 19.12
N ALA A 77 -0.75 7.13 20.11
CA ALA A 77 0.16 7.63 21.14
C ALA A 77 1.49 8.13 20.56
N ARG A 78 2.05 7.43 19.55
CA ARG A 78 3.23 7.87 18.81
C ARG A 78 2.97 9.17 18.05
N PHE A 79 1.85 9.25 17.33
CA PHE A 79 1.46 10.47 16.62
C PHE A 79 1.21 11.65 17.55
N THR A 80 0.53 11.46 18.68
CA THR A 80 0.31 12.53 19.67
C THR A 80 1.61 12.92 20.39
N GLY A 81 2.52 11.97 20.63
CA GLY A 81 3.84 12.25 21.19
C GLY A 81 4.69 13.10 20.24
N LEU A 82 4.70 12.76 18.95
CA LEU A 82 5.37 13.55 17.91
C LEU A 82 4.72 14.92 17.74
N ALA A 83 3.39 15.01 17.73
CA ALA A 83 2.67 16.28 17.66
C ALA A 83 2.93 17.17 18.90
N GLY A 84 2.99 16.57 20.10
CA GLY A 84 3.33 17.28 21.34
C GLY A 84 4.77 17.80 21.36
N LEU A 85 5.72 17.01 20.85
CA LEU A 85 7.10 17.46 20.67
C LEU A 85 7.22 18.56 19.62
N ALA A 86 6.48 18.47 18.50
CA ALA A 86 6.43 19.53 17.51
C ALA A 86 5.80 20.82 18.06
N ALA A 87 4.76 20.72 18.90
CA ALA A 87 4.17 21.86 19.58
C ALA A 87 5.13 22.52 20.60
N ALA A 88 5.84 21.72 21.40
CA ALA A 88 6.85 22.24 22.32
C ALA A 88 8.03 22.88 21.58
N ALA A 89 8.48 22.26 20.48
CA ALA A 89 9.53 22.80 19.64
C ALA A 89 9.10 24.12 19.00
N SER A 90 7.87 24.25 18.51
CA SER A 90 7.36 25.49 17.91
C SER A 90 7.19 26.62 18.92
N VAL A 91 6.80 26.34 20.18
CA VAL A 91 6.79 27.34 21.25
C VAL A 91 8.21 27.79 21.62
N ALA A 92 9.15 26.84 21.76
CA ALA A 92 10.55 27.16 22.04
C ALA A 92 11.19 27.97 20.89
N LEU A 93 10.86 27.65 19.64
CA LEU A 93 11.29 28.39 18.46
C LEU A 93 10.67 29.79 18.42
N ALA A 94 9.38 29.94 18.74
CA ALA A 94 8.71 31.24 18.76
C ALA A 94 9.31 32.18 19.82
N VAL A 95 9.59 31.67 21.02
CA VAL A 95 10.23 32.44 22.10
C VAL A 95 11.68 32.78 21.74
N GLY A 96 12.43 31.81 21.20
CA GLY A 96 13.82 32.02 20.76
C GLY A 96 13.94 33.03 19.61
N VAL A 97 13.08 32.93 18.60
CA VAL A 97 13.03 33.86 17.46
C VAL A 97 12.59 35.25 17.90
N SER A 98 11.62 35.36 18.79
CA SER A 98 11.17 36.64 19.33
C SER A 98 12.28 37.35 20.12
N SER A 99 13.06 36.61 20.92
CA SER A 99 14.23 37.13 21.62
C SER A 99 15.36 37.58 20.67
N LEU A 100 15.55 36.90 19.54
CA LEU A 100 16.57 37.22 18.54
C LEU A 100 16.17 38.40 17.63
N VAL A 101 14.89 38.50 17.27
CA VAL A 101 14.33 39.63 16.50
C VAL A 101 14.36 40.92 17.34
N GLN A 102 14.02 40.84 18.63
CA GLN A 102 14.08 42.00 19.53
C GLN A 102 15.52 42.49 19.78
N SER A 103 16.51 41.60 19.60
CA SER A 103 17.93 41.92 19.70
C SER A 103 18.56 42.44 18.39
N GLY A 104 17.76 42.61 17.32
CA GLY A 104 18.23 43.13 16.03
C GLY A 104 19.21 42.22 15.27
N ALA A 105 19.31 40.94 15.65
CA ALA A 105 20.32 40.02 15.14
C ALA A 105 19.87 39.21 13.89
N LEU A 106 18.60 39.29 13.48
CA LEU A 106 18.09 38.54 12.34
C LEU A 106 17.76 39.47 11.17
N GLY A 107 18.65 39.48 10.18
CA GLY A 107 18.28 39.78 8.80
C GLY A 107 17.23 38.80 8.27
N GLN A 108 16.69 39.10 7.09
CA GLN A 108 15.63 38.36 6.40
C GLN A 108 15.77 36.82 6.51
N PRO A 109 14.65 36.07 6.61
CA PRO A 109 14.68 34.61 6.68
C PRO A 109 15.43 34.05 5.46
N ASP A 110 16.44 33.26 5.75
CA ASP A 110 17.43 32.78 4.79
C ASP A 110 16.78 31.75 3.84
N ALA A 111 16.35 32.20 2.66
CA ALA A 111 15.70 31.38 1.64
C ALA A 111 16.52 30.14 1.23
N GLY A 112 17.83 30.12 1.54
CA GLY A 112 18.72 28.99 1.29
C GLY A 112 18.42 27.74 2.13
N LEU A 113 17.92 27.89 3.37
CA LEU A 113 17.67 26.74 4.25
C LEU A 113 16.46 25.91 3.78
N GLY A 114 15.35 26.57 3.44
CA GLY A 114 14.14 25.88 2.94
C GLY A 114 14.39 25.17 1.61
N ARG A 115 15.20 25.75 0.72
CA ARG A 115 15.62 25.11 -0.54
C ARG A 115 16.37 23.80 -0.29
N SER A 116 17.28 23.79 0.68
CA SER A 116 18.06 22.59 1.04
C SER A 116 17.20 21.46 1.63
N GLU A 117 16.16 21.79 2.40
CA GLU A 117 15.23 20.80 2.94
C GLU A 117 14.35 20.18 1.85
N ILE A 118 13.93 20.97 0.86
CA ILE A 118 13.18 20.48 -0.31
C ILE A 118 14.05 19.50 -1.10
N GLU A 119 15.31 19.85 -1.38
CA GLU A 119 16.25 18.96 -2.08
C GLU A 119 16.47 17.63 -1.35
N GLN A 120 16.63 17.67 -0.02
CA GLN A 120 16.75 16.46 0.79
C GLN A 120 15.49 15.58 0.70
N ALA A 121 14.30 16.17 0.77
CA ALA A 121 13.05 15.45 0.65
C ALA A 121 12.90 14.81 -0.74
N MET A 122 13.29 15.51 -1.81
CA MET A 122 13.31 14.97 -3.18
C MET A 122 14.28 13.79 -3.34
N VAL A 123 15.48 13.89 -2.76
CA VAL A 123 16.47 12.79 -2.78
C VAL A 123 15.93 11.57 -2.06
N HIS A 124 15.35 11.76 -0.88
CA HIS A 124 14.80 10.66 -0.10
C HIS A 124 13.59 10.01 -0.79
N SER A 125 12.72 10.81 -1.40
CA SER A 125 11.59 10.32 -2.18
C SER A 125 12.04 9.44 -3.35
N ARG A 126 13.06 9.84 -4.11
CA ARG A 126 13.65 9.03 -5.20
C ARG A 126 14.29 7.73 -4.69
N ALA A 127 14.88 7.76 -3.50
CA ALA A 127 15.45 6.56 -2.88
C ALA A 127 14.37 5.53 -2.51
N LEU A 128 13.20 5.99 -2.05
CA LEU A 128 12.05 5.13 -1.74
C LEU A 128 11.44 4.52 -3.01
N GLU A 129 11.30 5.29 -4.09
CA GLU A 129 10.87 4.76 -5.41
C GLU A 129 11.82 3.67 -5.90
N SER A 130 13.13 3.94 -5.84
CA SER A 130 14.16 2.95 -6.20
C SER A 130 14.12 1.70 -5.30
N ALA A 131 13.60 1.81 -4.07
CA ALA A 131 13.39 0.66 -3.20
C ALA A 131 12.15 -0.15 -3.63
N LEU A 132 11.05 0.52 -3.99
CA LEU A 132 9.85 -0.13 -4.54
C LEU A 132 10.16 -0.87 -5.84
N ASP A 133 10.88 -0.26 -6.77
CA ASP A 133 11.27 -0.89 -8.04
C ASP A 133 12.05 -2.20 -7.82
N ARG A 134 12.94 -2.21 -6.82
CA ARG A 134 13.73 -3.41 -6.46
C ARG A 134 12.90 -4.50 -5.78
N LEU A 135 11.80 -4.14 -5.12
CA LEU A 135 10.90 -5.09 -4.47
C LEU A 135 9.98 -5.80 -5.49
N ASP A 136 9.82 -5.24 -6.69
CA ASP A 136 8.97 -5.77 -7.76
C ASP A 136 7.55 -6.13 -7.28
N PRO A 137 6.75 -5.12 -6.90
CA PRO A 137 5.45 -5.32 -6.26
C PRO A 137 4.43 -6.02 -7.18
N GLU A 138 4.54 -5.85 -8.50
CA GLU A 138 3.61 -6.34 -9.51
C GLU A 138 3.76 -7.84 -9.82
N SER A 139 4.92 -8.46 -9.52
CA SER A 139 5.10 -9.89 -9.80
C SER A 139 4.32 -10.83 -8.88
N ARG A 140 3.60 -10.30 -7.87
CA ARG A 140 3.01 -11.11 -6.79
C ARG A 140 1.55 -10.78 -6.51
N VAL A 141 0.68 -11.77 -6.70
CA VAL A 141 -0.76 -11.71 -6.36
C VAL A 141 -0.98 -11.27 -4.90
N LEU A 142 -1.64 -10.12 -4.70
CA LEU A 142 -1.96 -9.55 -3.39
C LEU A 142 -3.25 -10.15 -2.82
N ASP A 143 -3.36 -10.24 -1.49
CA ASP A 143 -4.67 -10.46 -0.86
C ASP A 143 -5.53 -9.18 -0.98
N GLY A 144 -6.86 -9.33 -1.04
CA GLY A 144 -7.74 -8.21 -1.32
C GLY A 144 -7.70 -7.08 -0.29
N ARG A 145 -7.31 -7.35 0.96
CA ARG A 145 -7.18 -6.31 1.98
C ARG A 145 -5.91 -5.50 1.79
N THR A 146 -4.80 -6.16 1.53
CA THR A 146 -3.52 -5.51 1.24
C THR A 146 -3.59 -4.74 -0.07
N ALA A 147 -4.21 -5.31 -1.11
CA ALA A 147 -4.47 -4.62 -2.37
C ALA A 147 -5.24 -3.29 -2.17
N GLY A 148 -6.28 -3.30 -1.32
CA GLY A 148 -7.03 -2.08 -1.02
C GLY A 148 -6.19 -1.00 -0.30
N ILE A 149 -5.29 -1.40 0.61
CA ILE A 149 -4.39 -0.46 1.30
C ILE A 149 -3.35 0.11 0.33
N THR A 150 -2.76 -0.74 -0.51
CA THR A 150 -1.81 -0.33 -1.56
C THR A 150 -2.47 0.69 -2.50
N GLN A 151 -3.65 0.39 -3.01
CA GLN A 151 -4.38 1.29 -3.90
C GLN A 151 -4.71 2.64 -3.23
N GLU A 152 -5.12 2.64 -1.95
CA GLU A 152 -5.39 3.89 -1.21
C GLU A 152 -4.13 4.75 -1.07
N LEU A 153 -2.96 4.13 -0.84
CA LEU A 153 -1.68 4.84 -0.77
C LEU A 153 -1.28 5.42 -2.12
N GLU A 154 -1.40 4.65 -3.20
CA GLU A 154 -1.10 5.09 -4.57
C GLU A 154 -2.00 6.25 -5.02
N ASP A 155 -3.30 6.17 -4.73
CA ASP A 155 -4.26 7.24 -5.05
C ASP A 155 -3.90 8.56 -4.32
N ARG A 156 -3.41 8.45 -3.08
CA ARG A 156 -2.94 9.61 -2.29
C ARG A 156 -1.63 10.16 -2.82
N ILE A 157 -0.68 9.31 -3.21
CA ILE A 157 0.58 9.74 -3.83
C ILE A 157 0.28 10.48 -5.14
N ALA A 158 -0.57 9.92 -6.00
CA ALA A 158 -0.98 10.56 -7.26
C ALA A 158 -1.66 11.91 -7.04
N ARG A 159 -2.37 12.10 -5.93
CA ARG A 159 -2.94 13.41 -5.55
C ARG A 159 -1.85 14.40 -5.17
N VAL A 160 -0.92 14.00 -4.29
CA VAL A 160 0.20 14.85 -3.88
C VAL A 160 1.07 15.23 -5.08
N ASP A 161 1.30 14.31 -6.02
CA ASP A 161 2.06 14.57 -7.24
C ASP A 161 1.40 15.67 -8.10
N ARG A 162 0.07 15.62 -8.27
CA ARG A 162 -0.67 16.71 -8.94
C ARG A 162 -0.60 18.03 -8.17
N GLU A 163 -0.65 17.99 -6.84
CA GLU A 163 -0.53 19.19 -6.01
C GLU A 163 0.88 19.79 -6.09
N LEU A 164 1.93 18.96 -6.20
CA LEU A 164 3.31 19.39 -6.44
C LEU A 164 3.44 20.12 -7.77
N GLU A 165 2.89 19.55 -8.85
CA GLU A 165 2.86 20.20 -10.18
C GLU A 165 2.18 21.57 -10.12
N MET A 166 1.05 21.68 -9.40
CA MET A 166 0.34 22.95 -9.23
C MET A 166 1.12 23.96 -8.37
N ALA A 167 1.83 23.49 -7.35
CA ALA A 167 2.62 24.35 -6.47
C ALA A 167 3.78 25.04 -7.20
N GLU A 168 4.36 24.40 -8.24
CA GLU A 168 5.40 25.01 -9.06
C GLU A 168 4.96 26.29 -9.80
N LEU A 169 3.65 26.45 -10.01
CA LEU A 169 3.05 27.61 -10.67
C LEU A 169 2.81 28.80 -9.71
N MET A 170 2.98 28.62 -8.41
CA MET A 170 2.70 29.64 -7.39
C MET A 170 3.76 30.75 -7.33
N GLU A 171 3.41 31.88 -6.71
CA GLU A 171 4.37 32.95 -6.39
C GLU A 171 5.53 32.45 -5.52
N ARG A 172 6.72 33.01 -5.73
CA ARG A 172 8.00 32.45 -5.25
C ARG A 172 8.05 32.16 -3.75
N GLN A 173 7.48 33.05 -2.92
CA GLN A 173 7.53 32.91 -1.46
C GLN A 173 6.49 31.90 -0.93
N ALA A 174 5.31 31.82 -1.54
CA ALA A 174 4.29 30.83 -1.18
C ALA A 174 4.66 29.43 -1.68
N ARG A 175 5.40 29.36 -2.80
CA ARG A 175 5.86 28.13 -3.44
C ARG A 175 6.76 27.29 -2.53
N ASP A 176 7.82 27.85 -1.97
CA ASP A 176 8.82 27.05 -1.25
C ASP A 176 8.23 26.39 0.02
N ALA A 177 7.35 27.10 0.73
CA ALA A 177 6.66 26.55 1.90
C ALA A 177 5.70 25.40 1.55
N GLU A 178 4.93 25.56 0.47
CA GLU A 178 3.99 24.53 0.02
C GLU A 178 4.73 23.31 -0.58
N LEU A 179 5.78 23.54 -1.37
CA LEU A 179 6.63 22.48 -1.91
C LEU A 179 7.23 21.63 -0.79
N LEU A 180 7.79 22.26 0.25
CA LEU A 180 8.38 21.52 1.37
C LEU A 180 7.35 20.65 2.09
N LYS A 181 6.14 21.17 2.29
CA LYS A 181 5.03 20.43 2.91
C LYS A 181 4.64 19.21 2.05
N LEU A 182 4.41 19.41 0.76
CA LEU A 182 3.99 18.36 -0.16
C LEU A 182 5.07 17.28 -0.34
N TRP A 183 6.35 17.67 -0.45
CA TRP A 183 7.45 16.71 -0.53
C TRP A 183 7.59 15.85 0.73
N ARG A 184 7.39 16.43 1.93
CA ARG A 184 7.35 15.67 3.18
C ARG A 184 6.18 14.69 3.23
N GLU A 185 5.01 15.11 2.74
CA GLU A 185 3.84 14.23 2.65
C GLU A 185 4.08 13.07 1.69
N ARG A 186 4.63 13.34 0.50
CA ARG A 186 4.99 12.32 -0.50
C ARG A 186 5.95 11.28 0.08
N VAL A 187 7.00 11.73 0.76
CA VAL A 187 7.95 10.85 1.47
C VAL A 187 7.22 9.94 2.45
N GLY A 188 6.34 10.48 3.29
CA GLY A 188 5.62 9.68 4.28
C GLY A 188 4.68 8.64 3.66
N LEU A 189 4.08 8.95 2.51
CA LEU A 189 3.25 8.00 1.77
C LEU A 189 4.08 6.88 1.12
N LEU A 190 5.20 7.23 0.49
CA LEU A 190 6.12 6.26 -0.11
C LEU A 190 6.75 5.34 0.93
N ASP A 191 7.12 5.86 2.10
CA ASP A 191 7.65 5.06 3.21
C ASP A 191 6.61 4.04 3.70
N ALA A 192 5.35 4.46 3.85
CA ALA A 192 4.25 3.56 4.19
C ALA A 192 4.00 2.49 3.11
N LEU A 193 4.12 2.86 1.83
CA LEU A 193 3.99 1.92 0.72
C LEU A 193 5.11 0.87 0.73
N VAL A 194 6.37 1.30 0.93
CA VAL A 194 7.52 0.41 1.10
C VAL A 194 7.31 -0.54 2.27
N ASP A 195 6.84 -0.06 3.42
CA ASP A 195 6.60 -0.89 4.61
C ASP A 195 5.56 -1.99 4.36
N VAL A 196 4.48 -1.69 3.61
CA VAL A 196 3.48 -2.68 3.19
C VAL A 196 4.14 -3.80 2.38
N HIS A 197 5.01 -3.46 1.43
CA HIS A 197 5.68 -4.44 0.58
C HIS A 197 6.77 -5.24 1.33
N VAL A 198 7.54 -4.60 2.23
CA VAL A 198 8.60 -5.25 3.01
C VAL A 198 8.04 -6.18 4.10
N THR A 199 7.04 -5.71 4.86
CA THR A 199 6.41 -6.53 5.92
C THR A 199 5.80 -7.80 5.33
N ARG A 200 5.25 -7.71 4.12
CA ARG A 200 4.75 -8.87 3.38
C ARG A 200 5.86 -9.84 2.96
N ALA A 201 6.98 -9.35 2.43
CA ALA A 201 8.12 -10.20 2.03
C ALA A 201 8.60 -11.09 3.20
N SER A 202 8.51 -10.56 4.43
CA SER A 202 8.88 -11.26 5.66
C SER A 202 7.92 -12.39 6.05
N HIS A 203 6.63 -12.32 5.65
CA HIS A 203 5.60 -13.28 6.03
C HIS A 203 5.40 -14.44 5.04
N VAL A 204 5.89 -14.33 3.81
CA VAL A 204 5.80 -15.39 2.78
C VAL A 204 6.99 -16.37 2.84
N GLY A 205 8.06 -16.01 3.57
CA GLY A 205 9.26 -16.84 3.76
C GLY A 205 9.25 -17.80 4.96
N LEU A 206 8.10 -18.00 5.61
CA LEU A 206 7.88 -18.94 6.71
C LEU A 206 6.79 -19.96 6.33
#